data_AF-A0A3B9IWE0-F1
#
_entry.id   AF-A0A3B9IWE0-F1
#
_cell.length_a   1.000
_cell.length_b   1.000
_cell.length_c   1.000
_cell.angle_alpha   90.00
_cell.angle_beta   90.00
_cell.angle_gamma   90.00
#
_symmetry.space_group_name_H-M   'P 1'
#
loop_
_entity.id
_entity.type
_entity.pdbx_description
1 polymer ?
#
loop_
_entity_poly.entity_id
_entity_poly.type
_entity_poly.pdbx_seq_one_letter_code
_entity_poly.pdbx_strand_id
1 'polypeptide(L)'
;MSNMDLLHQVDLDIVKEVVAICRKYKLKYYMLGGTMLGAVRHGGFIPWDDDIDLGLPRDDYEKFLQVAPSELSSHLKLVNYKTDPDYHYYITRILDTETKVIEERIGNENKYTNASIDIFPIDGTPNNKVMRKIYFFRVLFHRAMMSLCYKDSIDRKRQRGTAEKILLWVMEKVPVRKMTTPYKQKEKIDRLLKTQNVRNSKYVGNIMGAYRTKEIVPRKFYGKGKMYQFEDIKLRGMSLPDEYLTYTYGDYMQLPPEDKRKTHFRILEIHGKDVSEE
;
A
#
# COMPACT_ATOMS: atom_id res chain seq x y z
N MET A 1 -18.60 -16.80 -11.91
CA MET A 1 -17.33 -16.04 -11.80
C MET A 1 -16.60 -16.65 -10.62
N SER A 2 -15.27 -16.71 -10.63
CA SER A 2 -14.56 -17.17 -9.43
C SER A 2 -14.60 -16.10 -8.34
N ASN A 3 -14.38 -16.48 -7.07
CA ASN A 3 -14.22 -15.53 -5.97
C ASN A 3 -13.18 -14.42 -6.27
N MET A 4 -12.10 -14.76 -6.98
CA MET A 4 -11.08 -13.80 -7.40
C MET A 4 -11.60 -12.82 -8.44
N ASP A 5 -12.37 -13.30 -9.43
CA ASP A 5 -12.97 -12.42 -10.45
C ASP A 5 -13.94 -11.41 -9.81
N LEU A 6 -14.70 -11.83 -8.79
CA LEU A 6 -15.57 -10.95 -8.03
C LEU A 6 -14.78 -9.86 -7.29
N LEU A 7 -13.62 -10.21 -6.73
CA LEU A 7 -12.75 -9.25 -6.03
C LEU A 7 -12.10 -8.26 -6.99
N HIS A 8 -11.62 -8.76 -8.12
CA HIS A 8 -11.13 -7.91 -9.20
C HIS A 8 -12.19 -6.93 -9.68
N GLN A 9 -13.46 -7.37 -9.77
CA GLN A 9 -14.55 -6.47 -10.15
C GLN A 9 -14.79 -5.36 -9.11
N VAL A 10 -14.87 -5.71 -7.82
CA VAL A 10 -15.06 -4.73 -6.74
C VAL A 10 -13.90 -3.73 -6.70
N ASP A 11 -12.66 -4.21 -6.74
CA ASP A 11 -11.48 -3.33 -6.70
C ASP A 11 -11.41 -2.42 -7.94
N LEU A 12 -11.79 -2.93 -9.11
CA LEU A 12 -11.83 -2.15 -10.35
C LEU A 12 -12.88 -1.03 -10.28
N ASP A 13 -14.03 -1.27 -9.66
CA ASP A 13 -15.06 -0.26 -9.46
C ASP A 13 -14.60 0.83 -8.48
N ILE A 14 -13.92 0.46 -7.39
CA ILE A 14 -13.27 1.43 -6.49
C ILE A 14 -12.21 2.26 -7.26
N VAL A 15 -11.39 1.63 -8.10
CA VAL A 15 -10.39 2.33 -8.92
C VAL A 15 -11.05 3.31 -9.88
N LYS A 16 -12.15 2.95 -10.53
CA LYS A 16 -12.87 3.83 -11.45
C LYS A 16 -13.28 5.13 -10.76
N GLU A 17 -13.79 5.06 -9.53
CA GLU A 17 -14.12 6.25 -8.72
C GLU A 17 -12.88 7.07 -8.34
N VAL A 18 -11.83 6.43 -7.83
CA VAL A 18 -10.59 7.12 -7.44
C VAL A 18 -9.96 7.84 -8.63
N VAL A 19 -9.96 7.21 -9.81
CA VAL A 19 -9.44 7.79 -11.05
C VAL A 19 -10.32 8.94 -11.53
N ALA A 20 -11.65 8.84 -11.41
CA ALA A 20 -12.55 9.94 -11.73
C ALA A 20 -12.28 11.17 -10.85
N ILE A 21 -12.08 10.99 -9.54
CA ILE A 21 -11.69 12.06 -8.62
C ILE A 21 -10.33 12.65 -9.03
N CYS A 22 -9.33 11.81 -9.29
CA CYS A 22 -8.02 12.29 -9.73
C CYS A 22 -8.12 13.12 -11.03
N ARG A 23 -8.94 12.70 -11.99
CA ARG A 23 -9.18 13.45 -13.24
C ARG A 23 -9.88 14.79 -12.97
N LYS A 24 -10.95 14.80 -12.18
CA LYS A 24 -11.72 16.02 -11.83
C LYS A 24 -10.83 17.09 -11.18
N TYR A 25 -9.96 16.69 -10.27
CA TYR A 25 -9.06 17.59 -9.54
C TYR A 25 -7.66 17.72 -10.14
N LYS A 26 -7.41 17.15 -11.33
CA LYS A 26 -6.13 17.18 -12.06
C LYS A 26 -4.95 16.64 -11.24
N LEU A 27 -5.21 15.65 -10.39
CA LEU A 27 -4.22 14.98 -9.55
C LEU A 27 -3.49 13.90 -10.35
N LYS A 28 -2.18 13.79 -10.17
CA LYS A 28 -1.41 12.70 -10.77
C LYS A 28 -1.40 11.50 -9.84
N TYR A 29 -1.52 10.31 -10.43
CA TYR A 29 -1.37 9.03 -9.76
C TYR A 29 -0.60 8.07 -10.67
N TYR A 30 -0.10 6.97 -10.13
CA TYR A 30 0.62 5.94 -10.85
C TYR A 30 0.23 4.58 -10.27
N MET A 31 -0.03 3.59 -11.11
CA MET A 31 0.00 2.19 -10.67
C MET A 31 1.38 1.87 -10.10
N LEU A 32 1.42 1.17 -8.98
CA LEU A 32 2.64 0.70 -8.32
C LEU A 32 2.71 -0.82 -8.34
N GLY A 33 3.88 -1.38 -8.03
CA GLY A 33 4.05 -2.77 -7.62
C GLY A 33 3.37 -3.79 -8.54
N GLY A 34 2.55 -4.66 -7.92
CA GLY A 34 1.81 -5.74 -8.58
C GLY A 34 0.84 -5.22 -9.63
N THR A 35 0.14 -4.11 -9.35
CA THR A 35 -0.78 -3.47 -10.31
C THR A 35 -0.07 -3.01 -11.58
N MET A 36 1.10 -2.38 -11.45
CA MET A 36 1.89 -1.96 -12.62
C MET A 36 2.41 -3.17 -13.41
N LEU A 37 2.83 -4.23 -12.71
CA LEU A 37 3.26 -5.49 -13.31
C LEU A 37 2.10 -6.17 -14.06
N GLY A 38 0.91 -6.22 -13.47
CA GLY A 38 -0.29 -6.76 -14.08
C GLY A 38 -0.65 -6.03 -15.37
N ALA A 39 -0.67 -4.69 -15.35
CA ALA A 39 -0.93 -3.88 -16.53
C ALA A 39 -0.01 -4.21 -17.70
N VAL A 40 1.29 -4.40 -17.44
CA VAL A 40 2.30 -4.67 -18.48
C VAL A 40 2.27 -6.12 -18.95
N ARG A 41 2.12 -7.08 -18.03
CA ARG A 41 2.29 -8.50 -18.32
C ARG A 41 0.98 -9.20 -18.72
N HIS A 42 -0.15 -8.77 -18.17
CA HIS A 42 -1.46 -9.40 -18.36
C HIS A 42 -2.51 -8.44 -18.97
N GLY A 43 -2.21 -7.14 -19.06
CA GLY A 43 -3.18 -6.14 -19.51
C GLY A 43 -4.27 -5.82 -18.47
N GLY A 44 -4.04 -6.17 -17.20
CA GLY A 44 -5.05 -6.18 -16.15
C GLY A 44 -4.50 -6.73 -14.84
N PHE A 45 -5.34 -7.35 -14.02
CA PHE A 45 -4.90 -8.01 -12.79
C PHE A 45 -3.92 -9.15 -13.09
N ILE A 46 -3.08 -9.45 -12.10
CA ILE A 46 -2.38 -10.73 -12.09
C ILE A 46 -3.39 -11.76 -11.55
N PRO A 47 -3.60 -12.93 -12.18
CA PRO A 47 -4.74 -13.80 -11.87
C PRO A 47 -4.88 -14.31 -10.43
N TRP A 48 -3.83 -14.20 -9.62
CA TRP A 48 -3.82 -14.64 -8.22
C TRP A 48 -3.58 -13.49 -7.22
N ASP A 49 -3.37 -12.28 -7.74
CA ASP A 49 -3.10 -11.08 -6.95
C ASP A 49 -4.42 -10.37 -6.68
N ASP A 50 -4.62 -9.94 -5.45
CA ASP A 50 -5.91 -9.50 -4.90
C ASP A 50 -5.86 -8.09 -4.32
N ASP A 51 -4.78 -7.35 -4.63
CA ASP A 51 -4.53 -6.00 -4.15
C ASP A 51 -4.35 -5.04 -5.35
N ILE A 52 -4.82 -3.80 -5.19
CA ILE A 52 -4.48 -2.69 -6.09
C ILE A 52 -3.72 -1.60 -5.35
N ASP A 53 -2.54 -1.26 -5.87
CA ASP A 53 -1.67 -0.20 -5.35
C ASP A 53 -1.64 1.02 -6.29
N LEU A 54 -2.17 2.16 -5.84
CA LEU A 54 -2.03 3.44 -6.52
C LEU A 54 -1.15 4.41 -5.70
N GLY A 55 -0.17 5.01 -6.36
CA GLY A 55 0.72 6.00 -5.78
C GLY A 55 0.44 7.41 -6.30
N LEU A 56 0.28 8.37 -5.40
CA LEU A 56 0.13 9.79 -5.76
C LEU A 56 1.36 10.57 -5.27
N PRO A 57 1.98 11.48 -6.07
CA PRO A 57 2.97 12.41 -5.57
C PRO A 57 2.45 13.16 -4.34
N ARG A 58 3.29 13.37 -3.32
CA ARG A 58 2.87 13.93 -2.01
C ARG A 58 1.86 15.09 -2.10
N ASP A 59 2.11 16.09 -2.93
CA ASP A 59 1.22 17.25 -3.06
C ASP A 59 -0.18 16.84 -3.57
N ASP A 60 -0.23 15.94 -4.56
CA ASP A 60 -1.47 15.40 -5.12
C ASP A 60 -2.16 14.45 -4.13
N TYR A 61 -1.39 13.67 -3.36
CA TYR A 61 -1.89 12.80 -2.30
C TYR A 61 -2.58 13.61 -1.20
N GLU A 62 -1.95 14.67 -0.67
CA GLU A 62 -2.59 15.51 0.35
C GLU A 62 -3.85 16.20 -0.19
N LYS A 63 -3.85 16.62 -1.46
CA LYS A 63 -5.04 17.18 -2.09
C LYS A 63 -6.14 16.13 -2.25
N PHE A 64 -5.80 14.90 -2.63
CA PHE A 64 -6.73 13.79 -2.72
C PHE A 64 -7.39 13.51 -1.36
N LEU A 65 -6.62 13.43 -0.28
CA LEU A 65 -7.15 13.23 1.08
C LEU A 65 -8.19 14.28 1.49
N GLN A 66 -8.05 15.51 0.98
CA GLN A 66 -8.99 16.60 1.27
C GLN A 66 -10.28 16.51 0.49
N VAL A 67 -10.23 16.10 -0.79
CA VAL A 67 -11.38 16.18 -1.70
C VAL A 67 -12.14 14.86 -1.83
N ALA A 68 -11.47 13.72 -1.66
CA ALA A 68 -12.08 12.41 -1.85
C ALA A 68 -13.27 12.14 -0.91
N PRO A 69 -13.26 12.48 0.40
CA PRO A 69 -14.37 12.15 1.30
C PRO A 69 -15.72 12.75 0.89
N SER A 70 -15.75 13.87 0.18
CA SER A 70 -16.99 14.50 -0.29
C SER A 70 -17.42 14.04 -1.69
N GLU A 71 -16.58 13.27 -2.37
CA GLU A 71 -16.75 12.89 -3.77
C GLU A 71 -16.97 11.39 -3.96
N LEU A 72 -16.51 10.57 -3.02
CA LEU A 72 -16.74 9.13 -3.00
C LEU A 72 -18.23 8.81 -2.83
N SER A 73 -18.68 7.74 -3.49
CA SER A 73 -20.00 7.16 -3.26
C SER A 73 -20.21 6.79 -1.79
N SER A 74 -21.46 6.74 -1.34
CA SER A 74 -21.80 6.52 0.08
C SER A 74 -21.30 5.21 0.68
N HIS A 75 -21.10 4.18 -0.14
CA HIS A 75 -20.58 2.88 0.27
C HIS A 75 -19.04 2.88 0.36
N LEU A 76 -18.35 3.88 -0.19
CA LEU A 76 -16.90 3.99 -0.15
C LEU A 76 -16.43 4.94 0.95
N LYS A 77 -15.38 4.55 1.66
CA LYS A 77 -14.81 5.33 2.75
C LYS A 77 -13.29 5.43 2.64
N LEU A 78 -12.78 6.66 2.74
CA LEU A 78 -11.36 6.89 2.93
C LEU A 78 -10.96 6.60 4.38
N VAL A 79 -10.03 5.67 4.57
CA VAL A 79 -9.54 5.25 5.89
C VAL A 79 -8.02 5.35 5.96
N ASN A 80 -7.52 6.06 6.97
CA ASN A 80 -6.11 6.08 7.36
C ASN A 80 -5.96 6.42 8.85
N TYR A 81 -4.73 6.52 9.34
CA TYR A 81 -4.46 6.79 10.76
C TYR A 81 -4.93 8.17 11.26
N LYS A 82 -5.28 9.10 10.36
CA LYS A 82 -5.82 10.42 10.71
C LYS A 82 -7.34 10.41 10.78
N THR A 83 -8.01 9.57 9.99
CA THR A 83 -9.47 9.44 10.00
C THR A 83 -9.96 8.40 11.00
N ASP A 84 -9.10 7.45 11.36
CA ASP A 84 -9.38 6.38 12.32
C ASP A 84 -8.15 6.19 13.26
N PRO A 85 -8.27 6.57 14.54
CA PRO A 85 -7.19 6.43 15.52
C PRO A 85 -6.74 4.99 15.78
N ASP A 86 -7.62 4.01 15.56
CA ASP A 86 -7.35 2.58 15.77
C ASP A 86 -6.73 1.93 14.52
N TYR A 87 -6.72 2.64 13.39
CA TYR A 87 -6.16 2.16 12.14
C TYR A 87 -4.67 1.84 12.29
N HIS A 88 -4.30 0.58 12.03
CA HIS A 88 -2.97 0.07 12.33
C HIS A 88 -1.88 0.62 11.40
N TYR A 89 -2.20 0.82 10.13
CA TYR A 89 -1.24 1.08 9.08
C TYR A 89 -0.99 2.58 8.82
N TYR A 90 0.05 2.90 8.04
CA TYR A 90 0.33 4.27 7.59
C TYR A 90 -0.38 4.61 6.27
N ILE A 91 -0.60 3.59 5.44
CA ILE A 91 -1.27 3.68 4.16
C ILE A 91 -2.68 4.27 4.27
N THR A 92 -3.19 4.81 3.17
CA THR A 92 -4.61 5.14 3.04
C THR A 92 -5.32 4.09 2.21
N ARG A 93 -6.48 3.65 2.68
CA ARG A 93 -7.37 2.75 1.94
C ARG A 93 -8.63 3.47 1.50
N ILE A 94 -9.13 3.11 0.33
CA ILE A 94 -10.52 3.38 -0.05
C ILE A 94 -11.25 2.05 0.13
N LEU A 95 -12.07 2.01 1.18
CA LEU A 95 -12.75 0.83 1.69
C LEU A 95 -14.18 0.79 1.16
N ASP A 96 -14.60 -0.32 0.59
CA ASP A 96 -16.01 -0.58 0.28
C ASP A 96 -16.71 -1.19 1.51
N THR A 97 -17.53 -0.38 2.17
CA THR A 97 -18.27 -0.77 3.37
C THR A 97 -19.34 -1.83 3.14
N GLU A 98 -19.71 -2.09 1.88
CA GLU A 98 -20.75 -3.04 1.50
C GLU A 98 -20.21 -4.38 0.98
N THR A 99 -18.89 -4.51 0.79
CA THR A 99 -18.23 -5.78 0.40
C THR A 99 -17.39 -6.33 1.54
N LYS A 100 -17.70 -7.54 2.03
CA LYS A 100 -16.98 -8.22 3.12
C LYS A 100 -15.98 -9.23 2.59
N VAL A 101 -14.79 -9.23 3.17
CA VAL A 101 -13.71 -10.18 2.86
C VAL A 101 -13.12 -10.77 4.13
N ILE A 102 -12.52 -11.96 4.04
CA ILE A 102 -11.71 -12.57 5.11
C ILE A 102 -10.24 -12.57 4.72
N GLU A 103 -9.36 -12.19 5.67
CA GLU A 103 -7.90 -12.25 5.47
C GLU A 103 -7.37 -13.64 5.86
N GLU A 104 -6.96 -14.45 4.89
CA GLU A 104 -6.52 -15.83 5.12
C GLU A 104 -5.16 -15.94 5.83
N ARG A 105 -4.37 -14.85 5.85
CA ARG A 105 -3.02 -14.82 6.44
C ARG A 105 -3.00 -15.02 7.96
N ILE A 106 -4.07 -14.68 8.67
CA ILE A 106 -4.04 -14.54 10.15
C ILE A 106 -4.50 -15.82 10.88
N GLY A 107 -5.04 -16.82 10.17
CA GLY A 107 -5.53 -18.06 10.80
C GLY A 107 -6.62 -17.83 11.88
N ASN A 108 -7.21 -16.63 11.91
CA ASN A 108 -8.40 -16.32 12.68
C ASN A 108 -9.57 -16.32 11.71
N GLU A 109 -10.22 -17.46 11.59
CA GLU A 109 -11.37 -17.72 10.69
C GLU A 109 -12.57 -16.77 10.93
N ASN A 110 -12.52 -15.93 11.98
CA ASN A 110 -13.61 -15.05 12.40
C ASN A 110 -13.32 -13.53 12.28
N LYS A 111 -12.24 -13.11 11.63
CA LYS A 111 -11.98 -11.67 11.38
C LYS A 111 -12.29 -11.32 9.93
N TYR A 112 -13.50 -10.83 9.69
CA TYR A 112 -13.84 -10.18 8.44
C TYR A 112 -13.33 -8.73 8.44
N THR A 113 -13.03 -8.23 7.25
CA THR A 113 -12.84 -6.82 6.94
C THR A 113 -13.63 -6.51 5.68
N ASN A 114 -13.32 -5.39 5.04
CA ASN A 114 -13.98 -4.93 3.84
C ASN A 114 -12.99 -4.89 2.67
N ALA A 115 -13.48 -5.08 1.45
CA ALA A 115 -12.66 -4.92 0.25
C ALA A 115 -12.13 -3.47 0.16
N SER A 116 -10.92 -3.30 -0.34
CA SER A 116 -10.30 -1.98 -0.41
C SER A 116 -9.12 -1.95 -1.35
N ILE A 117 -8.90 -0.78 -1.97
CA ILE A 117 -7.66 -0.49 -2.67
C ILE A 117 -6.72 0.40 -1.84
N ASP A 118 -5.44 0.29 -2.14
CA ASP A 118 -4.34 0.83 -1.38
C ASP A 118 -3.79 2.11 -2.07
N ILE A 119 -3.84 3.24 -1.37
CA ILE A 119 -3.41 4.57 -1.84
C ILE A 119 -2.17 5.03 -1.05
N PHE A 120 -1.04 5.16 -1.77
CA PHE A 120 0.25 5.54 -1.19
C PHE A 120 0.69 6.96 -1.56
N PRO A 121 1.34 7.68 -0.63
CA PRO A 121 2.14 8.82 -1.00
C PRO A 121 3.45 8.37 -1.68
N ILE A 122 3.76 9.00 -2.82
CA ILE A 122 5.07 8.96 -3.45
C ILE A 122 5.85 10.17 -2.95
N ASP A 123 6.93 9.89 -2.21
CA ASP A 123 7.75 10.90 -1.56
C ASP A 123 9.14 11.01 -2.17
N GLY A 124 9.75 12.18 -2.03
CA GLY A 124 11.14 12.41 -2.39
C GLY A 124 12.12 11.82 -1.38
N THR A 125 13.39 11.79 -1.77
CA THR A 125 14.50 11.46 -0.86
C THR A 125 15.65 12.46 -1.02
N PRO A 126 16.55 12.56 -0.03
CA PRO A 126 17.72 13.41 -0.18
C PRO A 126 18.60 12.98 -1.36
N ASN A 127 19.11 13.96 -2.10
CA ASN A 127 19.98 13.72 -3.26
C ASN A 127 21.39 13.28 -2.86
N ASN A 128 21.89 13.75 -1.71
CA ASN A 128 23.15 13.33 -1.16
C ASN A 128 23.03 11.91 -0.57
N LYS A 129 23.95 11.01 -0.95
CA LYS A 129 23.91 9.60 -0.56
C LYS A 129 23.98 9.38 0.96
N VAL A 130 24.81 10.16 1.67
CA VAL A 130 24.98 10.04 3.13
C VAL A 130 23.73 10.56 3.83
N MET A 131 23.24 11.74 3.43
CA MET A 131 22.00 12.29 4.00
C MET A 131 20.80 11.38 3.77
N ARG A 132 20.75 10.70 2.62
CA ARG A 132 19.71 9.71 2.33
C ARG A 132 19.80 8.48 3.26
N LYS A 133 21.00 7.99 3.59
CA LYS A 133 21.17 6.92 4.58
C LYS A 133 20.68 7.36 5.96
N ILE A 134 21.04 8.56 6.41
CA ILE A 134 20.59 9.12 7.70
C ILE A 134 19.06 9.26 7.71
N TYR A 135 18.49 9.78 6.62
CA TYR A 135 17.05 9.91 6.44
C TYR A 135 16.34 8.56 6.58
N PHE A 136 16.81 7.50 5.89
CA PHE A 136 16.22 6.17 6.03
C PHE A 136 16.40 5.56 7.40
N PHE A 137 17.56 5.77 8.04
CA PHE A 137 17.75 5.34 9.41
C PHE A 137 16.70 5.95 10.34
N ARG A 138 16.39 7.25 10.20
CA ARG A 138 15.33 7.92 10.97
C ARG A 138 13.94 7.35 10.68
N VAL A 139 13.60 7.09 9.41
CA VAL A 139 12.34 6.44 9.04
C VAL A 139 12.23 5.06 9.68
N LEU A 140 13.26 4.22 9.54
CA LEU A 140 13.30 2.87 10.10
C LEU A 140 13.25 2.87 11.62
N PHE A 141 13.92 3.83 12.27
CA PHE A 141 13.83 4.04 13.71
C PHE A 141 12.38 4.29 14.14
N HIS A 142 11.68 5.25 13.50
CA HIS A 142 10.28 5.51 13.83
C HIS A 142 9.35 4.33 13.51
N ARG A 143 9.60 3.61 12.42
CA ARG A 143 8.85 2.39 12.05
C ARG A 143 9.06 1.27 13.07
N ALA A 144 10.28 1.11 13.59
CA ALA A 144 10.57 0.19 14.69
C ALA A 144 9.86 0.62 15.98
N MET A 145 9.93 1.90 16.36
CA MET A 145 9.22 2.44 17.53
C MET A 145 7.71 2.25 17.43
N MET A 146 7.13 2.44 16.24
CA MET A 146 5.73 2.17 15.97
C MET A 146 5.40 0.68 16.14
N SER A 147 6.20 -0.22 15.56
CA SER A 147 6.03 -1.67 15.71
C SER A 147 6.11 -2.12 17.17
N LEU A 148 6.95 -1.48 17.98
CA LEU A 148 7.08 -1.74 19.42
C LEU A 148 5.82 -1.36 20.21
N CYS A 149 5.09 -0.33 19.79
CA CYS A 149 3.81 0.01 20.41
C CYS A 149 2.77 -1.11 20.22
N TYR A 150 2.84 -1.81 19.08
CA TYR A 150 1.99 -2.93 18.71
C TYR A 150 2.54 -4.30 19.16
N LYS A 151 3.55 -4.35 20.04
CA LYS A 151 4.19 -5.63 20.42
C LYS A 151 3.24 -6.69 20.98
N ASP A 152 2.11 -6.29 21.55
CA ASP A 152 1.10 -7.23 22.08
C ASP A 152 0.23 -7.87 20.99
N SER A 153 0.20 -7.33 19.77
CA SER A 153 -0.47 -7.95 18.62
C SER A 153 0.44 -8.93 17.86
N ILE A 154 1.68 -9.15 18.34
CA ILE A 154 2.60 -10.10 17.71
C ILE A 154 2.22 -11.52 18.14
N ASP A 155 1.92 -12.39 17.17
CA ASP A 155 1.54 -13.79 17.42
C ASP A 155 2.64 -14.56 18.17
N ARG A 156 2.41 -14.78 19.47
CA ARG A 156 3.33 -15.46 20.39
C ARG A 156 3.48 -16.95 20.10
N LYS A 157 2.62 -17.55 19.26
CA LYS A 157 2.67 -18.97 18.90
C LYS A 157 3.67 -19.28 17.79
N ARG A 158 4.15 -18.27 17.05
CA ARG A 158 5.17 -18.44 16.00
C ARG A 158 6.49 -18.94 16.58
N GLN A 159 7.07 -19.99 16.01
CA GLN A 159 8.44 -20.43 16.31
C GLN A 159 9.44 -19.36 15.85
N ARG A 160 10.29 -18.91 16.77
CA ARG A 160 11.25 -17.81 16.56
C ARG A 160 12.67 -18.28 16.82
N GLY A 161 13.61 -17.80 16.00
CA GLY A 161 15.04 -18.02 16.19
C GLY A 161 15.59 -17.31 17.43
N THR A 162 16.79 -17.66 17.87
CA THR A 162 17.40 -17.12 19.11
C THR A 162 17.59 -15.60 19.07
N ALA A 163 17.98 -15.04 17.92
CA ALA A 163 18.11 -13.59 17.75
C ALA A 163 16.78 -12.85 17.86
N GLU A 164 15.70 -13.42 17.33
CA GLU A 164 14.35 -12.86 17.46
C GLU A 164 13.88 -12.91 18.93
N LYS A 165 14.16 -14.00 19.66
CA LYS A 165 13.86 -14.11 21.10
C LYS A 165 14.56 -13.03 21.92
N ILE A 166 15.85 -12.80 21.67
CA ILE A 166 16.64 -11.75 22.34
C ILE A 166 16.07 -10.37 22.01
N LEU A 167 15.77 -10.12 20.74
CA LEU A 167 15.17 -8.87 20.30
C LEU A 167 13.85 -8.62 21.04
N LEU A 168 12.95 -9.59 21.10
CA LEU A 168 11.66 -9.46 21.81
C LEU A 168 11.83 -9.19 23.29
N TRP A 169 12.77 -9.87 23.95
CA TRP A 169 13.07 -9.64 25.34
C TRP A 169 13.52 -8.20 25.60
N VAL A 170 14.40 -7.65 24.74
CA VAL A 170 14.78 -6.23 24.79
C VAL A 170 13.56 -5.34 24.57
N MET A 171 12.72 -5.64 23.57
CA MET A 171 11.50 -4.89 23.25
C MET A 171 10.46 -4.91 24.39
N GLU A 172 10.41 -5.99 25.17
CA GLU A 172 9.54 -6.12 26.34
C GLU A 172 9.97 -5.17 27.47
N LYS A 173 11.28 -5.04 27.70
CA LYS A 173 11.85 -4.20 28.77
C LYS A 173 11.81 -2.70 28.47
N VAL A 174 11.77 -2.30 27.20
CA VAL A 174 11.63 -0.87 26.85
C VAL A 174 10.18 -0.42 27.05
N PRO A 175 9.90 0.58 27.91
CA PRO A 175 8.55 1.09 28.16
C PRO A 175 8.09 2.04 27.04
N VAL A 176 8.17 1.59 25.78
CA VAL A 176 7.90 2.41 24.58
C VAL A 176 6.53 3.09 24.65
N ARG A 177 5.52 2.41 25.18
CA ARG A 177 4.16 2.95 25.33
C ARG A 177 4.05 4.15 26.27
N LYS A 178 4.97 4.27 27.24
CA LYS A 178 5.06 5.46 28.11
C LYS A 178 5.73 6.64 27.41
N MET A 179 6.55 6.37 26.39
CA MET A 179 7.33 7.38 25.66
C MET A 179 6.62 7.89 24.39
N THR A 180 5.81 7.05 23.75
CA THR A 180 5.14 7.37 22.48
C THR A 180 3.93 6.48 22.24
N THR A 181 3.06 6.94 21.33
CA THR A 181 1.94 6.15 20.78
C THR A 181 2.20 5.81 19.31
N PRO A 182 1.49 4.81 18.73
CA PRO A 182 1.54 4.56 17.30
C PRO A 182 1.21 5.81 16.47
N TYR A 183 0.14 6.53 16.83
CA TYR A 183 -0.25 7.78 16.18
C TYR A 183 0.89 8.80 16.16
N LYS A 184 1.53 9.05 17.31
CA LYS A 184 2.66 9.99 17.41
C LYS A 184 3.85 9.56 16.53
N GLN A 185 4.09 8.26 16.36
CA GLN A 185 5.15 7.78 15.47
C GLN A 185 4.77 7.94 14.00
N LYS A 186 3.51 7.66 13.61
CA LYS A 186 2.99 7.92 12.25
C LYS A 186 3.08 9.40 11.90
N GLU A 187 2.74 10.31 12.81
CA GLU A 187 2.91 11.75 12.63
C GLU A 187 4.38 12.18 12.50
N LYS A 188 5.31 11.53 13.21
CA LYS A 188 6.75 11.78 13.03
C LYS A 188 7.26 11.29 11.68
N ILE A 189 6.77 10.13 11.23
CA ILE A 189 7.05 9.58 9.90
C ILE A 189 6.48 10.53 8.85
N ASP A 190 5.19 10.86 8.88
CA ASP A 190 4.52 11.73 7.90
C ASP A 190 5.25 13.07 7.74
N ARG A 191 5.58 13.73 8.86
CA ARG A 191 6.37 14.96 8.84
C ARG A 191 7.75 14.77 8.21
N LEU A 192 8.46 13.69 8.54
CA LEU A 192 9.77 13.39 7.95
C LEU A 192 9.66 13.16 6.44
N LEU A 193 8.68 12.38 5.99
CA LEU A 193 8.45 12.09 4.58
C LEU A 193 8.17 13.38 3.79
N LYS A 194 7.31 14.25 4.33
CA LYS A 194 6.95 15.56 3.74
C LYS A 194 8.12 16.54 3.58
N THR A 195 9.25 16.35 4.27
CA THR A 195 10.42 17.22 4.10
C THR A 195 11.07 17.11 2.72
N GLN A 196 10.77 16.05 1.96
CA GLN A 196 11.43 15.77 0.68
C GLN A 196 10.42 15.89 -0.46
N ASN A 197 10.54 16.95 -1.25
CA ASN A 197 9.67 17.15 -2.40
C ASN A 197 10.08 16.27 -3.59
N VAL A 198 9.10 15.59 -4.19
CA VAL A 198 9.26 14.73 -5.37
C VAL A 198 9.99 15.44 -6.52
N ARG A 199 9.67 16.72 -6.80
CA ARG A 199 10.21 17.47 -7.95
C ARG A 199 11.72 17.68 -7.85
N ASN A 200 12.23 17.90 -6.63
CA ASN A 200 13.64 18.22 -6.39
C ASN A 200 14.49 16.96 -6.09
N SER A 201 13.85 15.81 -5.91
CA SER A 201 14.53 14.55 -5.63
C SER A 201 14.92 13.79 -6.90
N LYS A 202 16.11 13.18 -6.88
CA LYS A 202 16.59 12.25 -7.92
C LYS A 202 15.95 10.86 -7.77
N TYR A 203 15.60 10.48 -6.54
CA TYR A 203 14.98 9.20 -6.21
C TYR A 203 13.71 9.43 -5.41
N VAL A 204 12.63 8.72 -5.78
CA VAL A 204 11.28 8.88 -5.23
C VAL A 204 10.61 7.51 -5.15
N GLY A 205 9.59 7.37 -4.32
CA GLY A 205 8.80 6.14 -4.24
C GLY A 205 7.97 6.04 -2.97
N ASN A 206 7.38 4.87 -2.76
CA ASN A 206 6.66 4.53 -1.54
C ASN A 206 7.66 4.12 -0.44
N ILE A 207 7.96 5.05 0.46
CA ILE A 207 9.00 4.87 1.49
C ILE A 207 8.51 3.93 2.62
N MET A 208 7.20 3.85 2.82
CA MET A 208 6.57 3.01 3.85
C MET A 208 6.14 1.63 3.33
N GLY A 209 6.37 1.34 2.06
CA GLY A 209 6.04 0.07 1.43
C GLY A 209 6.73 -1.16 2.04
N ALA A 210 6.24 -2.32 1.61
CA ALA A 210 6.69 -3.62 2.08
C ALA A 210 8.15 -3.89 1.70
N TYR A 211 8.55 -3.52 0.48
CA TYR A 211 9.91 -3.72 -0.04
C TYR A 211 10.89 -2.60 0.35
N ARG A 212 10.45 -1.65 1.20
CA ARG A 212 11.28 -0.59 1.80
C ARG A 212 12.05 0.20 0.73
N THR A 213 13.39 0.17 0.78
CA THR A 213 14.25 0.93 -0.12
C THR A 213 14.20 0.44 -1.57
N LYS A 214 13.67 -0.77 -1.85
CA LYS A 214 13.52 -1.26 -3.23
C LYS A 214 12.39 -0.54 -3.98
N GLU A 215 11.42 0.03 -3.29
CA GLU A 215 10.34 0.82 -3.93
C GLU A 215 10.79 2.24 -4.29
N ILE A 216 12.04 2.59 -3.94
CA ILE A 216 12.63 3.90 -4.18
C ILE A 216 13.49 3.82 -5.44
N VAL A 217 12.99 4.48 -6.47
CA VAL A 217 13.52 4.38 -7.83
C VAL A 217 13.90 5.76 -8.36
N PRO A 218 14.71 5.84 -9.43
CA PRO A 218 14.96 7.10 -10.10
C PRO A 218 13.65 7.80 -10.51
N ARG A 219 13.51 9.09 -10.22
CA ARG A 219 12.31 9.89 -10.55
C ARG A 219 11.93 9.82 -12.02
N LYS A 220 12.91 9.66 -12.90
CA LYS A 220 12.71 9.51 -14.34
C LYS A 220 11.84 8.31 -14.71
N PHE A 221 11.76 7.27 -13.86
CA PHE A 221 10.92 6.10 -14.12
C PHE A 221 9.44 6.48 -14.15
N TYR A 222 8.99 7.28 -13.17
CA TYR A 222 7.66 7.88 -13.17
C TYR A 222 7.46 8.80 -14.37
N GLY A 223 8.39 9.74 -14.59
CA GLY A 223 8.35 10.68 -15.71
C GLY A 223 7.06 11.51 -15.78
N LYS A 224 6.46 11.64 -16.96
CA LYS A 224 5.11 12.25 -17.14
C LYS A 224 3.96 11.24 -16.91
N GLY A 225 4.31 9.97 -16.79
CA GLY A 225 3.40 8.83 -16.83
C GLY A 225 2.90 8.52 -18.24
N LYS A 226 2.48 7.28 -18.45
CA LYS A 226 1.82 6.80 -19.66
C LYS A 226 0.52 6.10 -19.28
N MET A 227 -0.44 6.06 -20.19
CA MET A 227 -1.68 5.31 -20.00
C MET A 227 -1.47 3.87 -20.49
N TYR A 228 -1.85 2.90 -19.67
CA TYR A 228 -1.78 1.47 -19.98
C TYR A 228 -3.19 0.90 -19.95
N GLN A 229 -3.43 -0.15 -20.74
CA GLN A 229 -4.64 -0.94 -20.61
C GLN A 229 -4.61 -1.69 -19.27
N PHE A 230 -5.73 -1.66 -18.56
CA PHE A 230 -5.93 -2.42 -17.33
C PHE A 230 -7.41 -2.82 -17.29
N GLU A 231 -7.69 -4.10 -17.54
CA GLU A 231 -9.05 -4.61 -17.68
C GLU A 231 -9.84 -3.82 -18.74
N ASP A 232 -10.98 -3.22 -18.35
CA ASP A 232 -11.85 -2.42 -19.22
C ASP A 232 -11.52 -0.90 -19.20
N ILE A 233 -10.50 -0.48 -18.45
CA ILE A 233 -10.09 0.93 -18.33
C ILE A 233 -8.64 1.18 -18.73
N LYS A 234 -8.29 2.47 -18.80
CA LYS A 234 -6.89 2.91 -18.92
C LYS A 234 -6.43 3.58 -17.64
N LEU A 235 -5.32 3.09 -17.10
CA LEU A 235 -4.70 3.61 -15.88
C LEU A 235 -3.34 4.25 -16.17
N ARG A 236 -3.00 5.28 -15.39
CA ARG A 236 -1.69 5.92 -15.47
C ARG A 236 -0.65 5.03 -14.79
N GLY A 237 0.39 4.67 -15.53
CA GLY A 237 1.57 3.96 -15.02
C GLY A 237 2.85 4.74 -15.26
N MET A 238 3.99 4.08 -15.04
CA MET A 238 5.33 4.65 -15.20
C MET A 238 5.61 5.07 -16.66
N SER A 239 6.52 6.02 -16.88
CA SER A 239 6.99 6.35 -18.23
C SER A 239 7.97 5.33 -18.79
N LEU A 240 8.73 4.70 -17.89
CA LEU A 240 9.77 3.70 -18.15
C LEU A 240 9.39 2.42 -17.37
N PRO A 241 8.42 1.63 -17.88
CA PRO A 241 7.86 0.48 -17.18
C PRO A 241 8.89 -0.64 -17.01
N ASP A 242 9.65 -0.96 -18.06
CA ASP A 242 10.64 -2.04 -18.04
C ASP A 242 11.72 -1.77 -16.99
N GLU A 243 12.28 -0.56 -16.95
CA GLU A 243 13.29 -0.21 -15.96
C GLU A 243 12.75 -0.23 -14.53
N TYR A 244 11.49 0.15 -14.32
CA TYR A 244 10.84 0.07 -13.02
C TYR A 244 10.62 -1.38 -12.57
N LEU A 245 10.07 -2.22 -13.45
CA LEU A 245 9.73 -3.60 -13.15
C LEU A 245 10.99 -4.46 -13.01
N THR A 246 12.00 -4.27 -13.87
CA THR A 246 13.30 -4.94 -13.72
C THR A 246 14.03 -4.52 -12.45
N TYR A 247 13.97 -3.23 -12.07
CA TYR A 247 14.56 -2.78 -10.81
C TYR A 247 13.89 -3.41 -9.58
N THR A 248 12.56 -3.58 -9.62
CA THR A 248 11.77 -4.09 -8.50
C THR A 248 11.84 -5.61 -8.38
N TYR A 249 11.63 -6.31 -9.49
CA TYR A 249 11.38 -7.75 -9.54
C TYR A 249 12.46 -8.57 -10.26
N GLY A 250 13.39 -7.93 -10.99
CA GLY A 250 14.37 -8.63 -11.82
C GLY A 250 13.76 -9.11 -13.14
N ASP A 251 13.86 -10.41 -13.45
CA ASP A 251 13.17 -10.99 -14.60
C ASP A 251 11.67 -11.11 -14.32
N TYR A 252 10.96 -10.00 -14.49
CA TYR A 252 9.56 -9.86 -14.09
C TYR A 252 8.58 -10.57 -15.04
N MET A 253 9.03 -10.93 -16.25
CA MET A 253 8.22 -11.68 -17.21
C MET A 253 8.15 -13.16 -16.85
N GLN A 254 9.16 -13.68 -16.14
CA GLN A 254 9.10 -15.01 -15.56
C GLN A 254 8.05 -15.07 -14.45
N LEU A 255 7.11 -16.02 -14.58
CA LEU A 255 6.09 -16.22 -13.54
C LEU A 255 6.74 -16.82 -12.28
N PRO A 256 6.32 -16.40 -11.08
CA PRO A 256 6.71 -17.08 -9.87
C PRO A 256 6.17 -18.53 -9.87
N PRO A 257 6.90 -19.47 -9.25
CA PRO A 257 6.39 -20.80 -8.92
C PRO A 257 5.03 -20.74 -8.21
N GLU A 258 4.18 -21.74 -8.42
CA GLU A 258 2.80 -21.77 -7.90
C GLU A 258 2.73 -21.67 -6.38
N ASP A 259 3.66 -22.31 -5.65
CA ASP A 259 3.77 -22.24 -4.19
C ASP A 259 4.10 -20.83 -3.66
N LYS A 260 4.54 -19.93 -4.54
CA LYS A 260 4.83 -18.53 -4.24
C LYS A 260 3.78 -17.56 -4.74
N ARG A 261 2.76 -18.04 -5.46
CA ARG A 261 1.57 -17.25 -5.84
C ARG A 261 0.68 -17.20 -4.61
N LYS A 262 0.48 -16.01 -4.09
CA LYS A 262 -0.25 -15.82 -2.83
C LYS A 262 -1.48 -14.97 -3.09
N THR A 263 -2.57 -15.42 -2.50
CA THR A 263 -3.81 -14.67 -2.31
C THR A 263 -3.95 -14.40 -0.81
N HIS A 264 -4.58 -13.30 -0.45
CA HIS A 264 -4.67 -12.79 0.90
C HIS A 264 -6.11 -12.67 1.37
N PHE A 265 -7.02 -12.39 0.45
CA PHE A 265 -8.42 -12.10 0.70
C PHE A 265 -9.32 -13.05 -0.07
N ARG A 266 -10.42 -13.42 0.59
CA ARG A 266 -11.53 -14.16 -0.01
C ARG A 266 -12.83 -13.40 0.28
N ILE A 267 -13.65 -13.17 -0.74
CA ILE A 267 -14.93 -12.49 -0.59
C ILE A 267 -15.92 -13.42 0.13
N LEU A 268 -16.68 -12.82 1.04
CA LEU A 268 -17.82 -13.44 1.70
C LEU A 268 -19.15 -12.84 1.25
N GLU A 269 -19.25 -11.51 1.15
CA GLU A 269 -20.50 -10.83 0.81
C GLU A 269 -20.26 -9.61 -0.09
N ILE A 270 -21.19 -9.34 -1.01
CA ILE A 270 -21.24 -8.12 -1.83
C ILE A 270 -22.64 -7.52 -1.70
N HIS A 271 -22.74 -6.25 -1.27
CA HIS A 271 -24.00 -5.54 -1.03
C HIS A 271 -25.02 -6.35 -0.19
N GLY A 272 -24.52 -7.04 0.84
CA GLY A 272 -25.32 -7.88 1.75
C GLY A 272 -25.80 -9.22 1.18
N LYS A 273 -25.32 -9.63 0.00
CA LYS A 273 -25.54 -10.97 -0.56
C LYS A 273 -24.32 -11.84 -0.32
N ASP A 274 -24.53 -13.02 0.24
CA ASP A 274 -23.48 -14.03 0.42
C ASP A 274 -23.05 -14.60 -0.94
N VAL A 275 -21.73 -14.61 -1.18
CA VAL A 275 -21.08 -15.12 -2.39
C VAL A 275 -19.92 -16.06 -2.04
N SER A 276 -19.89 -16.58 -0.80
CA SER A 276 -18.77 -17.37 -0.29
C SER A 276 -18.63 -18.76 -0.94
N GLU A 277 -19.67 -19.23 -1.64
CA GLU A 277 -19.73 -20.51 -2.36
C GLU A 277 -19.44 -20.40 -3.87
N GLU A 278 -19.20 -19.19 -4.39
CA GLU A 278 -18.79 -18.93 -5.80
C GLU A 278 -17.26 -19.01 -6.00
#